data_AF-A0AAU3PZW6-F1
#
_entry.id   AF-A0AAU3PZW6-F1
#
_cell.length_a   1.000
_cell.length_b   1.000
_cell.length_c   1.000
_cell.angle_alpha   90.00
_cell.angle_beta   90.00
_cell.angle_gamma   90.00
#
_symmetry.space_group_name_H-M   'P 1'
#
loop_
_entity.id
_entity.type
_entity.pdbx_description
1 polymer ?
#
loop_
_entity_poly.entity_id
_entity_poly.type
_entity_poly.pdbx_seq_one_letter_code
_entity_poly.pdbx_strand_id
1 'polypeptide(L)'
;MSTDRYTARLRADPRYVPYLPEIEAATSVLVVGYHAAFATTPRPGTPIAAFDGIPAHHPGLAMALIRVENAGASARTDPDGNPRWETDPFGIGLPEFGWHLIPAEHTGSRWAIAAGWWAAGGRQAVLARTLTTLVPGTPTVVAVHDHDPHTGRRWQP
;
A
#
# COMPACT_ATOMS: atom_id res chain seq x y z
N MET A 1 3.38 -23.55 8.89
CA MET A 1 2.12 -22.87 9.25
C MET A 1 1.47 -22.40 7.96
N SER A 2 0.13 -22.46 7.85
CA SER A 2 -0.57 -21.98 6.64
C SER A 2 -0.50 -20.44 6.55
N THR A 3 -0.15 -19.93 5.37
CA THR A 3 -0.15 -18.50 5.05
C THR A 3 -1.53 -17.97 4.66
N ASP A 4 -2.55 -18.83 4.58
CA ASP A 4 -3.90 -18.46 4.10
C ASP A 4 -4.52 -17.30 4.88
N ARG A 5 -4.19 -17.21 6.18
CA ARG A 5 -4.64 -16.13 7.07
C ARG A 5 -4.06 -14.76 6.73
N TYR A 6 -3.01 -14.70 5.92
CA TYR A 6 -2.33 -13.47 5.47
C TYR A 6 -2.53 -13.22 3.97
N THR A 7 -3.30 -14.08 3.29
CA THR A 7 -3.56 -13.97 1.86
C THR A 7 -4.74 -13.04 1.62
N ALA A 8 -4.56 -12.07 0.73
CA ALA A 8 -5.61 -11.18 0.27
C ALA A 8 -5.97 -11.49 -1.19
N ARG A 9 -7.26 -11.45 -1.53
CA ARG A 9 -7.72 -11.70 -2.90
C ARG A 9 -7.65 -10.41 -3.71
N LEU A 10 -7.10 -10.48 -4.91
CA LEU A 10 -7.10 -9.35 -5.82
C LEU A 10 -8.41 -9.27 -6.58
N ARG A 11 -8.79 -8.03 -6.91
CA ARG A 11 -9.84 -7.72 -7.87
C ARG A 11 -9.53 -6.41 -8.57
N ALA A 12 -10.15 -6.18 -9.71
CA ALA A 12 -10.15 -4.86 -10.33
C ALA A 12 -10.84 -3.84 -9.39
N ASP A 13 -10.32 -2.62 -9.34
CA ASP A 13 -11.04 -1.51 -8.72
C ASP A 13 -12.27 -1.19 -9.59
N PRO A 14 -13.50 -1.13 -9.04
CA PRO A 14 -14.72 -1.02 -9.84
C PRO A 14 -14.75 0.31 -10.60
N ARG A 15 -14.04 1.33 -10.11
CA ARG A 15 -13.91 2.62 -10.78
C ARG A 15 -13.11 2.53 -12.09
N TYR A 16 -12.25 1.52 -12.22
CA TYR A 16 -11.34 1.34 -13.36
C TYR A 16 -11.63 0.09 -14.19
N VAL A 17 -12.63 -0.72 -13.83
CA VAL A 17 -13.02 -1.94 -14.56
C VAL A 17 -13.17 -1.73 -16.07
N PRO A 18 -13.79 -0.65 -16.58
CA PRO A 18 -13.95 -0.45 -18.03
C PRO A 18 -12.63 -0.22 -18.80
N TYR A 19 -11.54 0.09 -18.10
CA TYR A 19 -10.29 0.57 -18.70
C TYR A 19 -9.12 -0.41 -18.50
N LEU A 20 -9.33 -1.48 -17.73
CA LEU A 20 -8.28 -2.42 -17.35
C LEU A 20 -8.56 -3.81 -17.93
N PRO A 21 -7.51 -4.59 -18.23
CA PRO A 21 -7.69 -5.98 -18.59
C PRO A 21 -8.33 -6.74 -17.43
N GLU A 22 -9.11 -7.76 -17.75
CA GLU A 22 -9.70 -8.66 -16.76
C GLU A 22 -8.58 -9.31 -15.93
N ILE A 23 -8.81 -9.39 -14.62
CA ILE A 23 -7.88 -10.03 -13.68
C ILE A 23 -8.54 -11.33 -13.26
N GLU A 24 -7.80 -12.43 -13.33
CA GLU A 24 -8.31 -13.73 -12.91
C GLU A 24 -8.79 -13.67 -11.45
N ALA A 25 -10.02 -14.14 -11.22
CA ALA A 25 -10.68 -14.11 -9.91
C ALA A 25 -9.93 -14.90 -8.82
N ALA A 26 -9.02 -15.79 -9.20
CA ALA A 26 -8.19 -16.58 -8.30
C ALA A 26 -6.88 -15.88 -7.88
N THR A 27 -6.57 -14.71 -8.44
CA THR A 27 -5.30 -14.03 -8.15
C THR A 27 -5.28 -13.55 -6.70
N SER A 28 -4.20 -13.85 -5.98
CA SER A 28 -4.02 -13.47 -4.59
C SER A 28 -2.61 -12.97 -4.31
N VAL A 29 -2.46 -12.23 -3.22
CA VAL A 29 -1.18 -11.74 -2.72
C VAL A 29 -0.99 -12.16 -1.28
N LEU A 30 0.25 -12.44 -0.90
CA LEU A 30 0.64 -12.61 0.48
C LEU A 30 0.91 -11.24 1.10
N VAL A 31 0.17 -10.86 2.15
CA VAL A 31 0.47 -9.67 2.94
C VAL A 31 1.48 -10.07 4.01
N VAL A 32 2.74 -9.70 3.81
CA VAL A 32 3.86 -10.20 4.63
C VAL A 32 3.97 -9.53 5.99
N GLY A 33 3.38 -8.35 6.15
CA GLY A 33 3.50 -7.56 7.36
C GLY A 33 2.90 -6.18 7.18
N TYR A 34 3.10 -5.34 8.19
CA TYR A 34 2.66 -3.95 8.15
C TYR A 34 3.77 -2.98 8.51
N HIS A 35 3.61 -1.73 8.07
CA HIS A 35 4.40 -0.61 8.54
C HIS A 35 3.51 0.63 8.61
N ALA A 36 3.41 1.25 9.79
CA ALA A 36 2.56 2.42 10.00
C ALA A 36 3.39 3.71 10.11
N ALA A 37 2.76 4.82 9.70
CA ALA A 37 3.17 6.21 9.97
C ALA A 37 4.36 6.73 9.13
N PHE A 38 4.09 7.01 7.86
CA PHE A 38 4.96 7.89 7.10
C PHE A 38 4.22 9.16 6.68
N ALA A 39 4.85 10.32 6.82
CA ALA A 39 4.38 11.56 6.20
C ALA A 39 4.48 11.54 4.65
N THR A 40 5.19 10.55 4.09
CA THR A 40 5.41 10.35 2.65
C THR A 40 5.54 8.86 2.34
N THR A 41 5.27 8.41 1.12
CA THR A 41 5.48 6.99 0.76
C THR A 41 6.89 6.50 1.14
N PRO A 42 7.02 5.32 1.79
CA PRO A 42 8.30 4.81 2.23
C PRO A 42 9.28 4.53 1.09
N ARG A 43 10.57 4.64 1.40
CA ARG A 43 11.66 4.37 0.44
C ARG A 43 11.87 2.85 0.26
N PRO A 44 12.39 2.41 -0.90
CA PRO A 44 12.97 1.08 -1.07
C PRO A 44 13.89 0.66 0.08
N GLY A 45 13.84 -0.61 0.46
CA GLY A 45 14.64 -1.20 1.53
C GLY A 45 14.15 -0.88 2.95
N THR A 46 13.08 -0.08 3.10
CA THR A 46 12.48 0.20 4.41
C THR A 46 11.97 -1.11 5.04
N PRO A 47 12.36 -1.43 6.29
CA PRO A 47 11.99 -2.69 6.93
C PRO A 47 10.49 -2.80 7.19
N ILE A 48 9.94 -4.01 7.04
CA ILE A 48 8.54 -4.33 7.34
C ILE A 48 8.48 -5.12 8.65
N ALA A 49 7.52 -4.78 9.52
CA ALA A 49 7.18 -5.64 10.65
C ALA A 49 6.41 -6.85 10.12
N ALA A 50 7.16 -7.92 9.81
CA ALA A 50 6.58 -9.15 9.27
C ALA A 50 5.64 -9.80 10.28
N PHE A 51 4.55 -10.41 9.79
CA PHE A 51 3.69 -11.22 10.64
C PHE A 51 4.36 -12.54 11.02
N ASP A 52 3.97 -13.10 12.17
CA ASP A 52 4.50 -14.37 12.65
C ASP A 52 4.27 -15.51 11.65
N GLY A 53 5.32 -16.29 11.40
CA GLY A 53 5.25 -17.48 10.55
C GLY A 53 5.20 -17.21 9.04
N ILE A 54 5.44 -15.96 8.60
CA ILE A 54 5.60 -15.63 7.18
C ILE A 54 6.91 -16.27 6.66
N PRO A 55 6.86 -17.04 5.55
CA PRO A 55 8.05 -17.66 4.99
C PRO A 55 8.99 -16.62 4.39
N ALA A 56 10.30 -16.90 4.37
CA ALA A 56 11.29 -16.04 3.70
C ALA A 56 11.16 -16.06 2.16
N HIS A 57 10.56 -17.11 1.62
CA HIS A 57 10.32 -17.26 0.19
C HIS A 57 8.84 -17.56 -0.06
N HIS A 58 8.24 -16.81 -0.98
CA HIS A 58 6.88 -17.02 -1.44
C HIS A 58 6.88 -16.99 -2.97
N PRO A 59 6.31 -18.01 -3.65
CA PRO A 59 6.33 -18.08 -5.11
C PRO A 59 5.36 -17.09 -5.79
N GLY A 60 4.47 -16.47 -5.03
CA GLY A 60 3.52 -15.46 -5.52
C GLY A 60 3.94 -14.03 -5.18
N LEU A 61 3.02 -13.10 -5.40
CA LEU A 61 3.21 -11.69 -5.08
C LEU A 61 3.21 -11.48 -3.56
N ALA A 62 4.33 -10.97 -3.03
CA ALA A 62 4.45 -10.52 -1.66
C ALA A 62 4.27 -8.99 -1.57
N MET A 63 3.44 -8.55 -0.63
CA MET A 63 3.06 -7.15 -0.47
C MET A 63 3.11 -6.73 1.02
N ALA A 64 3.53 -5.51 1.29
CA ALA A 64 3.47 -4.87 2.60
C ALA A 64 2.20 -4.02 2.72
N LEU A 65 1.52 -4.10 3.86
CA LEU A 65 0.46 -3.17 4.20
C LEU A 65 1.05 -1.91 4.83
N ILE A 66 0.88 -0.77 4.17
CA ILE A 66 1.42 0.51 4.64
C ILE A 66 0.32 1.53 4.91
N ARG A 67 0.49 2.29 6.00
CA ARG A 67 -0.30 3.50 6.26
C ARG A 67 0.57 4.72 5.99
N VAL A 68 0.14 5.54 5.03
CA VAL A 68 0.79 6.81 4.68
C VAL A 68 -0.10 7.94 5.19
N GLU A 69 0.45 8.77 6.07
CA GLU A 69 -0.13 10.02 6.50
C GLU A 69 0.12 11.08 5.43
N ASN A 70 -0.95 11.74 4.99
CA ASN A 70 -0.85 12.84 4.04
C ASN A 70 -0.79 14.14 4.83
N ALA A 71 0.05 15.07 4.37
CA ALA A 71 0.06 16.42 4.93
C ALA A 71 -1.30 17.09 4.67
N GLY A 72 -2.13 17.18 5.71
CA GLY A 72 -3.45 17.84 5.67
C GLY A 72 -3.38 19.37 5.76
N ALA A 73 -2.18 19.92 5.94
CA ALA A 73 -1.92 21.36 5.93
C ALA A 73 -1.05 21.71 4.72
N SER A 74 -1.34 22.85 4.10
CA SER A 74 -0.53 23.43 3.03
C SER A 74 0.06 24.75 3.50
N ALA A 75 1.30 25.04 3.12
CA ALA A 75 1.94 26.31 3.42
C ALA A 75 1.24 27.41 2.62
N ARG A 76 0.61 28.35 3.32
CA ARG A 76 0.06 29.59 2.75
C ARG A 76 0.85 30.77 3.24
N THR A 77 0.81 31.86 2.50
CA THR A 77 1.41 33.12 2.93
C THR A 77 0.34 33.94 3.61
N ASP A 78 0.59 34.41 4.83
CA ASP A 78 -0.28 35.38 5.50
C ASP A 78 -0.22 36.75 4.78
N PRO A 79 -1.10 37.71 5.13
CA PRO A 79 -1.08 39.04 4.51
C PRO A 79 0.25 39.79 4.65
N ASP A 80 1.10 39.40 5.61
CA ASP A 80 2.39 40.02 5.92
C ASP A 80 3.56 39.32 5.22
N GLY A 81 3.30 38.27 4.42
CA GLY A 81 4.35 37.56 3.69
C GLY A 81 4.94 36.36 4.42
N ASN A 82 4.45 35.99 5.60
CA ASN A 82 5.00 34.88 6.38
C ASN A 82 4.34 33.54 6.02
N PRO A 83 5.09 32.43 5.98
CA PRO A 83 4.52 31.11 5.78
C PRO A 83 3.72 30.68 7.02
N ARG A 84 2.44 30.36 6.81
CA ARG A 84 1.52 29.78 7.79
C ARG A 84 1.00 28.43 7.29
N TRP A 85 1.07 27.42 8.15
CA TRP A 85 0.44 26.12 7.88
C TRP A 85 -1.05 26.21 8.15
N GLU A 86 -1.86 26.00 7.12
CA GLU A 86 -3.33 26.03 7.23
C GLU A 86 -3.91 24.73 6.70
N THR A 87 -4.98 24.24 7.37
CA THR A 87 -5.84 23.18 6.84
C THR A 87 -6.35 23.59 5.48
N ASP A 88 -6.31 22.69 4.50
CA ASP A 88 -6.81 22.98 3.15
C ASP A 88 -8.27 23.45 3.19
N PRO A 89 -8.56 24.73 2.90
CA PRO A 89 -9.90 25.30 3.08
C PRO A 89 -10.90 24.80 2.04
N PHE A 90 -10.43 24.16 0.97
CA PHE A 90 -11.32 23.59 -0.05
C PHE A 90 -11.68 22.13 0.25
N GLY A 91 -10.98 21.48 1.19
CA GLY A 91 -11.12 20.05 1.44
C GLY A 91 -10.87 19.20 0.19
N ILE A 92 -10.11 19.72 -0.79
CA ILE A 92 -9.71 19.01 -2.02
C ILE A 92 -8.47 18.15 -1.74
N GLY A 93 -7.78 18.41 -0.63
CA GLY A 93 -6.65 17.66 -0.13
C GLY A 93 -6.95 16.17 0.04
N LEU A 94 -5.87 15.38 -0.03
CA LEU A 94 -5.92 13.95 0.27
C LEU A 94 -6.44 13.73 1.70
N PRO A 95 -7.11 12.59 1.98
CA PRO A 95 -7.49 12.24 3.35
C PRO A 95 -6.26 12.27 4.26
N GLU A 96 -6.44 12.54 5.55
CA GLU A 96 -5.34 12.63 6.54
C GLU A 96 -4.36 11.44 6.46
N PHE A 97 -4.86 10.26 6.11
CA PHE A 97 -4.02 9.12 5.78
C PHE A 97 -4.69 8.20 4.76
N GLY A 98 -3.87 7.38 4.10
CA GLY A 98 -4.28 6.31 3.20
C GLY A 98 -3.62 4.98 3.58
N TRP A 99 -4.33 3.88 3.28
CA TRP A 99 -3.79 2.52 3.37
C TRP A 99 -3.49 2.00 1.97
N HIS A 100 -2.33 1.38 1.80
CA HIS A 100 -1.87 0.86 0.52
C HIS A 100 -1.21 -0.51 0.71
N LEU A 101 -1.30 -1.35 -0.31
CA LEU A 101 -0.43 -2.52 -0.47
C LEU A 101 0.65 -2.18 -1.47
N ILE A 102 1.91 -2.32 -1.08
CA ILE A 102 3.07 -2.10 -1.95
C ILE A 102 3.96 -3.34 -2.02
N PRO A 103 4.69 -3.56 -3.12
CA PRO A 103 5.65 -4.64 -3.26
C PRO A 103 6.63 -4.77 -2.08
N ALA A 104 6.81 -6.00 -1.65
CA ALA A 104 7.75 -6.38 -0.61
C ALA A 104 8.65 -7.51 -1.09
N GLU A 105 9.90 -7.48 -0.65
CA GLU A 105 10.90 -8.50 -0.96
C GLU A 105 11.63 -8.94 0.31
N HIS A 106 12.10 -10.18 0.31
CA HIS A 106 12.91 -10.71 1.40
C HIS A 106 14.40 -10.52 1.09
N THR A 107 15.09 -9.74 1.92
CA THR A 107 16.51 -9.36 1.74
C THR A 107 17.50 -10.41 2.26
N GLY A 108 17.05 -11.66 2.42
CA GLY A 108 17.82 -12.75 3.04
C GLY A 108 17.74 -12.78 4.57
N SER A 109 17.61 -11.62 5.23
CA SER A 109 17.47 -11.54 6.70
C SER A 109 16.14 -10.99 7.19
N ARG A 110 15.43 -10.22 6.35
CA ARG A 110 14.13 -9.60 6.71
C ARG A 110 13.33 -9.22 5.47
N TRP A 111 12.03 -9.06 5.67
CA TRP A 111 11.15 -8.41 4.72
C TRP A 111 11.37 -6.89 4.70
N ALA A 112 11.45 -6.33 3.50
CA ALA A 112 11.57 -4.90 3.26
C ALA A 112 10.74 -4.49 2.05
N ILE A 113 10.49 -3.18 1.93
CA ILE A 113 9.81 -2.61 0.78
C ILE A 113 10.70 -2.78 -0.46
N ALA A 114 10.13 -3.36 -1.52
CA ALA A 114 10.87 -3.65 -2.74
C ALA A 114 11.28 -2.38 -3.49
N ALA A 115 12.37 -2.46 -4.24
CA ALA A 115 12.88 -1.34 -5.02
C ALA A 115 11.98 -0.98 -6.21
N GLY A 116 11.63 0.31 -6.31
CA GLY A 116 10.84 0.84 -7.42
C GLY A 116 9.99 2.03 -7.01
N TRP A 117 9.23 2.55 -7.98
CA TRP A 117 8.23 3.59 -7.78
C TRP A 117 6.86 2.98 -7.96
N TRP A 118 6.09 2.85 -6.88
CA TRP A 118 4.87 2.06 -6.89
C TRP A 118 3.62 2.93 -6.79
N ALA A 119 2.91 3.05 -7.91
CA ALA A 119 1.64 3.74 -8.03
C ALA A 119 0.48 2.74 -8.08
N ALA A 120 -0.73 3.24 -7.79
CA ALA A 120 -1.95 2.45 -7.86
C ALA A 120 -2.17 1.91 -9.29
N GLY A 121 -2.19 0.59 -9.45
CA GLY A 121 -2.35 -0.07 -10.75
C GLY A 121 -3.81 -0.36 -11.12
N GLY A 122 -4.76 0.34 -10.49
CA GLY A 122 -6.21 0.10 -10.62
C GLY A 122 -6.69 -1.25 -10.08
N ARG A 123 -5.87 -1.87 -9.23
CA ARG A 123 -6.19 -3.10 -8.49
C ARG A 123 -6.43 -2.78 -7.03
N GLN A 124 -7.24 -3.60 -6.39
CA GLN A 124 -7.48 -3.55 -4.95
C GLN A 124 -7.44 -4.97 -4.40
N ALA A 125 -6.99 -5.11 -3.16
CA ALA A 125 -7.01 -6.36 -2.44
C ALA A 125 -8.12 -6.36 -1.39
N VAL A 126 -8.88 -7.44 -1.33
CA VAL A 126 -9.82 -7.71 -0.26
C VAL A 126 -9.08 -8.48 0.82
N LEU A 127 -8.85 -7.83 1.95
CA LEU A 127 -8.12 -8.38 3.07
C LEU A 127 -8.95 -9.43 3.81
N ALA A 128 -8.29 -10.50 4.25
CA ALA A 128 -8.90 -11.46 5.17
C ALA A 128 -9.20 -10.79 6.52
N ARG A 129 -10.26 -11.24 7.21
CA ARG A 129 -10.65 -10.73 8.55
C ARG A 129 -9.50 -10.82 9.57
N THR A 130 -8.66 -11.84 9.45
CA THR A 130 -7.47 -12.02 10.26
C THR A 130 -6.49 -10.86 10.13
N LEU A 131 -6.28 -10.32 8.93
CA LEU A 131 -5.41 -9.15 8.71
C LEU A 131 -6.00 -7.88 9.34
N THR A 132 -7.29 -7.63 9.15
CA THR A 132 -7.94 -6.43 9.72
C THR A 132 -8.03 -6.47 11.24
N THR A 133 -7.99 -7.67 11.84
CA THR A 133 -7.89 -7.85 13.30
C THR A 133 -6.45 -7.64 13.81
N LEU A 134 -5.44 -8.07 13.04
CA LEU A 134 -4.02 -7.90 13.40
C LEU A 134 -3.53 -6.46 13.23
N VAL A 135 -4.13 -5.70 12.31
CA VAL A 135 -3.76 -4.31 12.05
C VAL A 135 -5.01 -3.43 12.20
N PRO A 136 -5.31 -2.97 13.44
CA PRO A 136 -6.50 -2.18 13.72
C PRO A 136 -6.58 -0.91 12.86
N GLY A 137 -7.79 -0.56 12.41
CA GLY A 137 -8.04 0.61 11.56
C GLY A 137 -7.75 0.41 10.07
N THR A 138 -7.26 -0.77 9.67
CA THR A 138 -7.11 -1.12 8.24
C THR A 138 -8.49 -1.40 7.62
N PRO A 139 -8.81 -0.82 6.45
CA PRO A 139 -10.04 -1.12 5.74
C PRO A 139 -10.02 -2.54 5.17
N THR A 140 -11.20 -3.13 4.98
CA THR A 140 -11.34 -4.47 4.35
C THR A 140 -10.81 -4.51 2.91
N VAL A 141 -10.77 -3.35 2.25
CA VAL A 141 -10.35 -3.22 0.86
C VAL A 141 -9.27 -2.16 0.79
N VAL A 142 -8.11 -2.53 0.24
CA VAL A 142 -6.93 -1.68 0.16
C VAL A 142 -6.46 -1.58 -1.29
N ALA A 143 -6.07 -0.38 -1.72
CA ALA A 143 -5.52 -0.17 -3.05
C ALA A 143 -4.16 -0.88 -3.20
N VAL A 144 -3.95 -1.52 -4.35
CA VAL A 144 -2.69 -2.18 -4.69
C VAL A 144 -1.86 -1.25 -5.56
N HIS A 145 -0.69 -0.92 -5.05
CA HIS A 145 0.29 -0.07 -5.67
C HIS A 145 1.41 -0.97 -6.21
N ASP A 146 1.18 -1.59 -7.35
CA ASP A 146 2.10 -2.55 -7.99
C ASP A 146 2.62 -2.07 -9.35
N HIS A 147 2.33 -0.82 -9.72
CA HIS A 147 2.57 -0.30 -11.06
C HIS A 147 3.65 0.78 -11.06
N ASP A 148 4.64 0.64 -11.93
CA ASP A 148 5.65 1.67 -12.19
C ASP A 148 5.06 2.75 -13.11
N PRO A 149 4.85 3.98 -12.62
CA PRO A 149 4.24 5.05 -13.40
C PRO A 149 5.11 5.53 -14.58
N HIS A 150 6.42 5.26 -14.55
CA HIS A 150 7.35 5.68 -15.60
C HIS A 150 7.47 4.65 -16.71
N THR A 151 7.42 3.36 -16.37
CA THR A 151 7.63 2.28 -17.35
C THR A 151 6.35 1.55 -17.75
N GLY A 152 5.25 1.74 -17.02
CA GLY A 152 3.99 1.02 -17.22
C GLY A 152 4.05 -0.44 -16.76
N ARG A 153 5.19 -0.89 -16.23
CA ARG A 153 5.40 -2.28 -15.82
C ARG A 153 4.79 -2.51 -14.45
N ARG A 154 4.31 -3.74 -14.25
CA ARG A 154 3.89 -4.20 -12.92
C ARG A 154 5.04 -4.88 -12.22
N TRP A 155 5.00 -4.84 -10.89
CA TRP A 155 5.88 -5.62 -10.04
C TRP A 155 5.82 -7.11 -10.39
N GLN A 156 6.99 -7.72 -10.44
CA GLN A 156 7.19 -9.16 -10.57
C GLN A 156 8.25 -9.56 -9.54
N PRO A 157 8.00 -10.60 -8.72
CA PRO A 157 8.92 -11.08 -7.70
C PRO A 157 10.09 -11.90 -8.28
#